data_AF-A0A522W3D2-F1
#
_entry.id   AF-A0A522W3D2-F1
#
_cell.length_a   1.000
_cell.length_b   1.000
_cell.length_c   1.000
_cell.angle_alpha   90.00
_cell.angle_beta   90.00
_cell.angle_gamma   90.00
#
_symmetry.space_group_name_H-M   'P 1'
#
loop_
_entity.id
_entity.type
_entity.pdbx_description
1 polymer ?
#
loop_
_entity_poly.entity_id
_entity_poly.type
_entity_poly.pdbx_seq_one_letter_code
_entity_poly.pdbx_strand_id
1 'polypeptide(L)'
;MEDDHKKSGKKVLEERKRAFEAKYQQDEEIKFKTRNRANRLLGLWLAGKFGFGEAQTQAYAKDMIETGFADPEGAGVIAKALGDLATHGQNMSEHGLKREMERLTAIASEQIITEMLGDNA
;
A
#
# COMPACT_ATOMS: atom_id res chain seq x y z
N MET A 1 35.88 -25.52 30.94
CA MET A 1 34.70 -25.97 30.17
C MET A 1 33.46 -25.13 30.53
N GLU A 2 33.59 -23.81 30.66
CA GLU A 2 32.46 -22.92 31.04
C GLU A 2 32.07 -21.91 29.95
N ASP A 3 32.81 -21.84 28.84
CA ASP A 3 32.61 -20.82 27.81
C ASP A 3 31.67 -21.24 26.66
N ASP A 4 31.47 -22.54 26.43
CA ASP A 4 30.71 -23.03 25.27
C ASP A 4 29.19 -22.88 25.43
N HIS A 5 28.65 -23.05 26.64
CA HIS A 5 27.22 -22.87 26.91
C HIS A 5 26.78 -21.40 26.81
N LYS A 6 27.66 -20.45 27.17
CA LYS A 6 27.38 -19.01 27.12
C LYS A 6 27.44 -18.44 25.70
N LYS A 7 28.28 -19.03 24.83
CA LYS A 7 28.40 -18.70 23.40
C LYS A 7 27.19 -19.19 22.59
N SER A 8 26.70 -20.40 22.88
CA SER A 8 25.53 -20.97 22.21
C SER A 8 24.24 -20.19 22.51
N GLY A 9 24.03 -19.75 23.75
CA GLY A 9 22.86 -18.94 24.12
C GLY A 9 22.82 -17.55 23.47
N LYS A 10 23.98 -16.89 23.34
CA LYS A 10 24.10 -15.62 22.60
C LYS A 10 23.83 -15.80 21.11
N LYS A 11 24.34 -16.87 20.49
CA LYS A 11 24.12 -17.15 19.07
C LYS A 11 22.65 -17.37 18.73
N VAL A 12 21.92 -18.14 19.54
CA VAL A 12 20.47 -18.38 19.38
C VAL A 12 19.65 -17.09 19.55
N LEU A 13 20.04 -16.21 20.48
CA LEU A 13 19.36 -14.91 20.66
C LEU A 13 19.57 -13.99 19.45
N GLU A 14 20.79 -13.94 18.91
CA GLU A 14 21.09 -13.15 17.70
C GLU A 14 20.41 -13.71 16.44
N GLU A 15 20.32 -15.04 16.29
CA GLU A 15 19.56 -15.68 15.21
C GLU A 15 18.05 -15.35 15.28
N ARG A 16 17.47 -15.35 16.49
CA ARG A 16 16.08 -14.93 16.69
C ARG A 16 15.87 -13.46 16.35
N LYS A 17 16.77 -12.56 16.79
CA LYS A 17 16.70 -11.12 16.44
C LYS A 17 16.71 -10.91 14.93
N ARG A 18 17.64 -11.56 14.21
CA ARG A 18 17.71 -11.49 12.74
C ARG A 18 16.44 -11.98 12.06
N ALA A 19 15.84 -13.07 12.56
CA ALA A 19 14.58 -13.57 12.02
C ALA A 19 13.40 -12.59 12.24
N PHE A 20 13.34 -11.93 13.40
CA PHE A 20 12.34 -10.89 13.68
C PHE A 20 12.55 -9.64 12.82
N GLU A 21 13.78 -9.18 12.69
CA GLU A 21 14.13 -8.05 11.82
C GLU A 21 13.78 -8.35 10.36
N ALA A 22 14.17 -9.52 9.84
CA ALA A 22 13.84 -9.93 8.48
C ALA A 22 12.32 -9.98 8.23
N LYS A 23 11.56 -10.56 9.15
CA LYS A 23 10.09 -10.57 9.06
C LYS A 23 9.51 -9.16 9.10
N TYR A 24 9.98 -8.32 10.01
CA TYR A 24 9.51 -6.95 10.12
C TYR A 24 9.76 -6.15 8.83
N GLN A 25 10.95 -6.27 8.24
CA GLN A 25 11.27 -5.62 6.97
C GLN A 25 10.34 -6.11 5.84
N GLN A 26 10.11 -7.42 5.76
CA GLN A 26 9.20 -8.00 4.77
C GLN A 26 7.75 -7.50 4.98
N ASP A 27 7.26 -7.47 6.22
CA ASP A 27 5.91 -7.00 6.54
C ASP A 27 5.74 -5.52 6.17
N GLU A 28 6.73 -4.67 6.46
CA GLU A 28 6.72 -3.24 6.08
C GLU A 28 6.83 -3.05 4.57
N GLU A 29 7.63 -3.85 3.87
CA GLU A 29 7.72 -3.83 2.41
C GLU A 29 6.37 -4.18 1.76
N ILE A 30 5.71 -5.24 2.25
CA ILE A 30 4.37 -5.66 1.78
C ILE A 30 3.36 -4.53 2.00
N LYS A 31 3.34 -3.92 3.20
CA LYS A 31 2.44 -2.80 3.50
C LYS A 31 2.68 -1.61 2.57
N PHE A 32 3.94 -1.25 2.36
CA PHE A 32 4.31 -0.14 1.48
C PHE A 32 3.87 -0.39 0.03
N LYS A 33 4.18 -1.58 -0.51
CA LYS A 33 3.76 -2.00 -1.85
C LYS A 33 2.24 -2.02 -1.98
N THR A 34 1.54 -2.55 -0.98
CA THR A 34 0.07 -2.61 -0.92
C THR A 34 -0.53 -1.21 -0.94
N ARG A 35 -0.03 -0.28 -0.13
CA ARG A 35 -0.50 1.12 -0.10
C ARG A 35 -0.34 1.80 -1.45
N ASN A 36 0.84 1.69 -2.06
CA ASN A 36 1.07 2.29 -3.39
C ASN A 36 0.15 1.70 -4.46
N ARG A 37 -0.06 0.37 -4.43
CA ARG A 37 -0.99 -0.30 -5.34
C ARG A 37 -2.43 0.14 -5.11
N ALA A 38 -2.86 0.26 -3.86
CA ALA A 38 -4.20 0.75 -3.51
C ALA A 38 -4.43 2.18 -4.01
N ASN A 39 -3.46 3.08 -3.82
CA ASN A 39 -3.51 4.46 -4.31
C ASN A 39 -3.61 4.51 -5.84
N ARG A 40 -2.86 3.66 -6.55
CA ARG A 40 -2.97 3.52 -8.00
C ARG A 40 -4.38 3.08 -8.41
N LEU A 41 -4.91 2.03 -7.79
CA LEU A 41 -6.25 1.52 -8.08
C LEU A 41 -7.33 2.57 -7.80
N LEU A 42 -7.18 3.36 -6.74
CA LEU A 42 -8.09 4.47 -6.41
C LEU A 42 -8.07 5.52 -7.51
N GLY A 43 -6.89 5.90 -8.00
CA GLY A 43 -6.79 6.84 -9.11
C GLY A 43 -7.44 6.32 -10.40
N LEU A 44 -7.22 5.05 -10.75
CA LEU A 44 -7.89 4.43 -11.90
C LEU A 44 -9.43 4.45 -11.76
N TRP A 45 -9.93 4.12 -10.56
CA TRP A 45 -11.35 4.11 -10.28
C TRP A 45 -11.99 5.50 -10.34
N LEU A 46 -11.35 6.51 -9.74
CA LEU A 46 -11.79 7.91 -9.80
C LEU A 46 -11.77 8.45 -11.23
N ALA A 47 -10.69 8.21 -11.98
CA ALA A 47 -10.58 8.62 -13.38
C ALA A 47 -11.70 8.01 -14.25
N GLY A 48 -12.08 6.76 -13.98
CA GLY A 48 -13.24 6.13 -14.62
C GLY A 48 -14.56 6.85 -14.32
N LYS A 49 -14.75 7.34 -13.09
CA LYS A 49 -15.92 8.16 -12.72
C LYS A 49 -15.92 9.52 -13.41
N PHE A 50 -14.74 10.10 -13.62
CA PHE A 50 -14.59 11.38 -14.28
C PHE A 50 -14.71 11.30 -15.80
N GLY A 51 -14.75 10.09 -16.37
CA GLY A 51 -14.81 9.88 -17.81
C GLY A 51 -13.50 10.22 -18.52
N PHE A 52 -12.36 10.07 -17.82
CA PHE A 52 -11.05 10.33 -18.39
C PHE A 52 -10.70 9.33 -19.49
N GLY A 53 -10.02 9.81 -20.53
CA GLY A 53 -9.39 8.95 -21.53
C GLY A 53 -8.14 8.26 -20.98
N GLU A 54 -7.65 7.23 -21.68
CA GLU A 54 -6.56 6.37 -21.20
C GLU A 54 -5.33 7.13 -20.67
N ALA A 55 -4.81 8.10 -21.43
CA ALA A 55 -3.65 8.89 -21.02
C ALA A 55 -3.90 9.69 -19.73
N GLN A 56 -5.09 10.29 -19.62
CA GLN A 56 -5.49 11.05 -18.42
C GLN A 56 -5.69 10.11 -17.22
N THR A 57 -6.26 8.92 -17.45
CA THR A 57 -6.43 7.90 -16.41
C THR A 57 -5.09 7.42 -15.85
N GLN A 58 -4.09 7.15 -16.71
CA GLN A 58 -2.76 6.76 -16.23
C GLN A 58 -2.05 7.91 -15.50
N ALA A 59 -2.16 9.14 -16.01
CA ALA A 59 -1.59 10.31 -15.36
C ALA A 59 -2.20 10.53 -13.97
N TYR A 60 -3.52 10.45 -13.85
CA TYR A 60 -4.23 10.61 -12.58
C TYR A 60 -3.91 9.47 -11.59
N ALA A 61 -3.78 8.23 -12.07
CA ALA A 61 -3.35 7.12 -11.23
C ALA A 61 -1.93 7.33 -10.66
N LYS A 62 -1.00 7.90 -11.45
CA LYS A 62 0.35 8.25 -10.99
C LYS A 62 0.32 9.36 -9.94
N ASP A 63 -0.46 10.40 -10.17
CA ASP A 63 -0.65 11.53 -9.25
C ASP A 63 -1.20 11.08 -7.87
N MET A 64 -2.12 10.12 -7.87
CA MET A 64 -2.62 9.51 -6.61
C MET A 64 -1.53 8.72 -5.86
N ILE A 65 -0.62 8.04 -6.57
CA ILE A 65 0.55 7.40 -5.95
C ILE A 65 1.47 8.46 -5.32
N GLU A 66 1.78 9.52 -6.07
CA GLU A 66 2.65 10.61 -5.61
C GLU A 66 2.08 11.31 -4.38
N THR A 67 0.77 11.57 -4.37
CA THR A 67 0.05 12.13 -3.21
C THR A 67 0.19 11.25 -1.98
N GLY A 68 -0.03 9.93 -2.12
CA GLY A 68 0.09 9.00 -0.99
C GLY A 68 1.54 8.64 -0.61
N PHE A 69 2.51 8.94 -1.47
CA PHE A 69 3.92 8.85 -1.12
C PHE A 69 4.34 10.04 -0.25
N ALA A 70 3.83 11.24 -0.54
CA ALA A 70 4.08 12.44 0.25
C ALA A 70 3.39 12.42 1.62
N ASP A 71 2.25 11.73 1.74
CA ASP A 71 1.51 11.56 3.00
C ASP A 71 1.29 10.07 3.34
N PRO A 72 2.17 9.48 4.17
CA PRO A 72 2.07 8.08 4.59
C PRO A 72 0.79 7.73 5.36
N GLU A 73 0.18 8.71 6.05
CA GLU A 73 -1.05 8.54 6.83
C GLU A 73 -2.31 8.53 5.94
N GLY A 74 -2.19 8.94 4.67
CA GLY A 74 -3.23 8.84 3.65
C GLY A 74 -4.33 9.90 3.74
N ALA A 75 -4.23 10.89 4.64
CA ALA A 75 -5.21 11.96 4.76
C ALA A 75 -5.24 12.85 3.51
N GLY A 76 -4.08 13.14 2.91
CA GLY A 76 -3.93 13.90 1.68
C GLY A 76 -4.59 13.21 0.48
N VAL A 77 -4.52 11.87 0.41
CA VAL A 77 -5.17 11.07 -0.64
C VAL A 77 -6.68 11.19 -0.55
N ILE A 78 -7.24 11.12 0.67
CA ILE A 78 -8.68 11.29 0.92
C ILE A 78 -9.13 12.70 0.56
N ALA A 79 -8.42 13.72 1.05
CA ALA A 79 -8.75 15.12 0.81
C ALA A 79 -8.74 15.44 -0.69
N LYS A 80 -7.72 14.97 -1.42
CA LYS A 80 -7.61 15.11 -2.86
C LYS A 80 -8.76 14.42 -3.59
N ALA A 81 -9.03 13.15 -3.27
CA ALA A 81 -10.11 12.40 -3.91
C ALA A 81 -11.47 13.08 -3.72
N LEU A 82 -11.80 13.54 -2.50
CA LEU A 82 -13.04 14.28 -2.22
C LEU A 82 -13.12 15.60 -2.98
N GLY A 83 -12.01 16.36 -3.04
CA GLY A 83 -11.92 17.59 -3.82
C GLY A 83 -12.19 17.36 -5.30
N ASP A 84 -11.51 16.38 -5.89
CA ASP A 84 -11.64 16.05 -7.31
C ASP A 84 -13.06 15.53 -7.63
N LEU A 85 -13.65 14.70 -6.77
CA LEU A 85 -15.04 14.27 -6.89
C LEU A 85 -16.00 15.46 -6.93
N ALA A 86 -15.82 16.44 -6.03
CA ALA A 86 -16.65 17.65 -6.02
C ALA A 86 -16.46 18.48 -7.30
N THR A 87 -15.22 18.67 -7.76
CA THR A 87 -14.90 19.40 -9.00
C THR A 87 -15.51 18.73 -10.24
N HIS A 88 -15.58 17.39 -10.26
CA HIS A 88 -16.20 16.63 -11.34
C HIS A 88 -17.70 16.37 -11.16
N GLY A 89 -18.36 17.02 -10.19
CA GLY A 89 -19.80 16.91 -9.95
C GLY A 89 -20.26 15.53 -9.45
N GLN A 90 -19.34 14.72 -8.92
CA GLN A 90 -19.61 13.40 -8.37
C GLN A 90 -20.00 13.53 -6.90
N ASN A 91 -21.25 13.18 -6.57
CA ASN A 91 -21.71 13.19 -5.18
C ASN A 91 -21.30 11.89 -4.47
N MET A 92 -20.27 11.96 -3.62
CA MET A 92 -19.85 10.86 -2.76
C MET A 92 -19.46 11.36 -1.38
N SER A 93 -19.95 10.67 -0.35
CA SER A 93 -19.55 10.95 1.03
C SER A 93 -18.16 10.40 1.34
N GLU A 94 -17.48 11.02 2.31
CA GLU A 94 -16.21 10.52 2.84
C GLU A 94 -16.31 9.06 3.31
N HIS A 95 -17.42 8.68 3.95
CA HIS A 95 -17.63 7.29 4.36
C HIS A 95 -17.71 6.34 3.15
N GLY A 96 -18.38 6.74 2.07
CA GLY A 96 -18.43 5.97 0.83
C GLY A 96 -17.04 5.81 0.20
N LEU A 97 -16.27 6.89 0.16
CA LEU A 97 -14.88 6.86 -0.32
C LEU A 97 -14.01 5.92 0.51
N LYS A 98 -14.07 6.00 1.84
CA LYS A 98 -13.28 5.14 2.74
C LYS A 98 -13.59 3.65 2.54
N ARG A 99 -14.88 3.29 2.41
CA ARG A 99 -15.25 1.89 2.11
C ARG A 99 -14.69 1.40 0.78
N GLU A 100 -14.67 2.26 -0.24
CA GLU A 100 -14.04 1.89 -1.50
C GLU A 100 -12.53 1.75 -1.36
N MET A 101 -11.87 2.64 -0.63
CA MET A 101 -10.44 2.52 -0.34
C MET A 101 -10.09 1.23 0.42
N GLU A 102 -10.92 0.82 1.38
CA GLU A 102 -10.78 -0.47 2.08
C GLU A 102 -10.87 -1.65 1.09
N ARG A 103 -11.88 -1.64 0.21
CA ARG A 103 -12.04 -2.66 -0.84
C ARG A 103 -10.83 -2.72 -1.76
N LEU A 104 -10.34 -1.56 -2.22
CA LEU A 104 -9.17 -1.46 -3.09
C LEU A 104 -7.88 -1.88 -2.38
N THR A 105 -7.77 -1.64 -1.07
CA THR A 105 -6.64 -2.10 -0.25
C THR A 105 -6.62 -3.62 -0.15
N ALA A 106 -7.79 -4.26 0.04
CA ALA A 106 -7.88 -5.72 0.05
C ALA A 106 -7.43 -6.31 -1.29
N ILE A 107 -7.91 -5.76 -2.41
CA ILE A 107 -7.49 -6.17 -3.76
C ILE A 107 -6.00 -5.94 -3.99
N ALA A 108 -5.48 -4.78 -3.57
CA ALA A 108 -4.06 -4.48 -3.69
C ALA A 108 -3.19 -5.48 -2.90
N SER A 109 -3.62 -5.87 -1.70
CA SER A 109 -2.92 -6.85 -0.87
C SER A 109 -2.86 -8.21 -1.57
N GLU A 110 -3.99 -8.70 -2.09
CA GLU A 110 -4.06 -9.94 -2.85
C GLU A 110 -3.15 -9.90 -4.09
N GLN A 111 -3.12 -8.78 -4.82
CA GLN A 111 -2.24 -8.61 -5.97
C GLN A 111 -0.76 -8.67 -5.59
N ILE A 112 -0.34 -7.95 -4.54
CA ILE A 112 1.06 -7.97 -4.08
C ILE A 112 1.46 -9.35 -3.58
N ILE A 113 0.61 -10.02 -2.80
CA ILE A 113 0.88 -11.37 -2.33
C ILE A 113 1.00 -12.34 -3.51
N THR A 114 0.10 -12.24 -4.49
CA THR A 114 0.13 -13.08 -5.69
C THR A 114 1.40 -12.84 -6.51
N GLU A 115 1.80 -11.58 -6.72
CA GLU A 115 3.04 -11.22 -7.41
C GLU A 115 4.27 -11.79 -6.68
N MET A 116 4.33 -11.65 -5.35
CA MET A 116 5.44 -12.17 -4.54
C MET A 116 5.52 -13.70 -4.51
N LEU A 117 4.39 -14.40 -4.62
CA LEU A 117 4.34 -15.86 -4.69
C LEU A 117 4.60 -16.38 -6.12
N GLY A 118 4.22 -15.61 -7.14
CA GLY A 118 4.34 -15.96 -8.55
C GLY A 118 5.71 -15.67 -9.17
N ASP A 119 6.47 -14.70 -8.63
CA ASP A 119 7.83 -14.37 -9.08
C ASP A 119 8.90 -15.41 -8.64
N ASN A 120 8.51 -16.44 -7.89
CA ASN A 120 9.35 -17.55 -7.43
C ASN A 120 9.18 -18.85 -8.26
N ALA A 121 8.50 -18.79 -9.41
CA ALA A 121 8.22 -19.93 -10.29
C ALA A 121 9.07 -19.93 -11.58
#